data_AF-A0A927QZH5-F1
#
_entry.id   AF-A0A927QZH5-F1
#
_cell.length_a   1.000
_cell.length_b   1.000
_cell.length_c   1.000
_cell.angle_alpha   90.00
_cell.angle_beta   90.00
_cell.angle_gamma   90.00
#
_symmetry.space_group_name_H-M   'P 1'
#
loop_
_entity.id
_entity.type
_entity.pdbx_description
1 polymer ?
#
loop_
_entity_poly.entity_id
_entity_poly.type
_entity_poly.pdbx_seq_one_letter_code
_entity_poly.pdbx_strand_id
1 'polypeptide(L)'
;MSTAIHFLEATRQQLRDWSWLKKSLMLIAIITFMTSSFLFLTKPGTDIRIWMAQTVIITQHRDWAWMFVGTEMRDDLVKQLHTFVEENAVEKQLPGMIATTTKRIRSIDELVKVEDISGKLWKGKRMYVYDPKSIRIMTPEKPGEGEKITSMVKRTGAVAGVNAGGFNDPEGLGNGFAALGAIISGGEVIYTDQDGSVPQHIVGFTKDGTLIIGKYNIFELQEMGISEAASFYPRVIANGKPLPINDGSRAPRTAVGQKADGTVIFIVIDGRQTHSVGATLKEVQDLFMEDDVINAGFLDGGASSELVYNGELVTKPSSRYGERRLPSAFLVYDHPENVVANRVWDGIDKIDPGGSYDHPDFLKEQAELKAKQKNNPTPAPTPTPSSTPSANTNKGEPTKPDTGSNAGTNKNGTSTPGTTKPPAGKDTDAKETNGGKATPGDKETAPPKTTPTPSPGTSNNNGADATTPPTGQPSGNNSNTGNSGNSGASTPHPQGTPTPSPATNPTPTPPANNNQVQEPSAKPNTGGTSGTSSDSAGKATPGTSASGSAAPSPTPSTTATGTPVPNKTE
;
A
#
# COMPACT_ATOMS: atom_id res chain seq x y z
N MET A 1 -18.98 28.63 55.36
CA MET A 1 -17.51 28.56 55.22
C MET A 1 -16.90 27.46 56.09
N SER A 2 -16.89 27.57 57.43
CA SER A 2 -16.19 26.64 58.35
C SER A 2 -16.25 25.15 57.96
N THR A 3 -17.46 24.60 57.74
CA THR A 3 -17.67 23.17 57.37
C THR A 3 -16.91 22.73 56.13
N ALA A 4 -16.78 23.60 55.12
CA ALA A 4 -16.03 23.30 53.89
C ALA A 4 -14.52 23.33 54.10
N ILE A 5 -14.03 24.20 55.00
CA ILE A 5 -12.61 24.29 55.35
C ILE A 5 -12.19 23.02 56.11
N HIS A 6 -12.94 22.63 57.14
CA HIS A 6 -12.69 21.37 57.87
C HIS A 6 -12.73 20.13 56.96
N PHE A 7 -13.67 20.08 56.00
CA PHE A 7 -13.73 18.98 55.02
C PHE A 7 -12.46 18.93 54.16
N LEU A 8 -12.02 20.07 53.61
CA LEU A 8 -10.80 20.16 52.80
C LEU A 8 -9.54 19.79 53.59
N GLU A 9 -9.43 20.20 54.85
CA GLU A 9 -8.30 19.85 55.72
C GLU A 9 -8.26 18.35 56.06
N ALA A 10 -9.41 17.77 56.43
CA ALA A 10 -9.52 16.33 56.69
C ALA A 10 -9.17 15.49 55.45
N THR A 11 -9.68 15.85 54.27
CA THR A 11 -9.34 15.19 53.00
C THR A 11 -7.85 15.35 52.66
N ARG A 12 -7.27 16.55 52.85
CA ARG A 12 -5.85 16.80 52.62
C ARG A 12 -4.95 15.95 53.52
N GLN A 13 -5.33 15.78 54.79
CA GLN A 13 -4.59 14.95 55.73
C GLN A 13 -4.72 13.46 55.37
N GLN A 14 -5.94 12.98 55.09
CA GLN A 14 -6.18 11.61 54.63
C GLN A 14 -5.36 11.25 53.37
N LEU A 15 -5.30 12.16 52.38
CA LEU A 15 -4.48 12.00 51.17
C LEU A 15 -2.97 12.03 51.44
N ARG A 16 -2.50 12.81 52.43
CA ARG A 16 -1.10 12.82 52.86
C ARG A 16 -0.70 11.49 53.47
N ASP A 17 -1.60 10.87 54.23
CA ASP A 17 -1.32 9.67 55.02
C ASP A 17 -1.49 8.37 54.19
N TRP A 18 -1.90 8.47 52.92
CA TRP A 18 -1.91 7.34 51.97
C TRP A 18 -0.51 6.81 51.63
N SER A 19 -0.41 5.49 51.42
CA SER A 19 0.79 4.85 50.88
C SER A 19 1.12 5.33 49.46
N TRP A 20 2.38 5.22 49.07
CA TRP A 20 2.85 5.62 47.73
C TRP A 20 2.04 4.94 46.61
N LEU A 21 1.73 3.65 46.75
CA LEU A 21 0.91 2.89 45.79
C LEU A 21 -0.49 3.49 45.61
N LYS A 22 -1.18 3.88 46.70
CA LYS A 22 -2.51 4.53 46.61
C LYS A 22 -2.44 5.89 45.92
N LYS A 23 -1.38 6.68 46.19
CA LYS A 23 -1.13 7.96 45.52
C LYS A 23 -0.86 7.77 44.02
N SER A 24 -0.04 6.78 43.65
CA SER A 24 0.22 6.44 42.24
C SER A 24 -1.04 5.98 41.51
N LEU A 25 -1.85 5.09 42.12
CA LEU A 25 -3.10 4.62 41.52
C LEU A 25 -4.11 5.76 41.31
N MET A 26 -4.24 6.69 42.27
CA MET A 26 -5.09 7.87 42.10
C MET A 26 -4.55 8.83 41.04
N LEU A 27 -3.23 9.04 40.97
CA LEU A 27 -2.62 9.86 39.92
C LEU A 27 -2.87 9.26 38.52
N ILE A 28 -2.72 7.94 38.38
CA ILE A 28 -3.07 7.20 37.15
C ILE A 28 -4.56 7.37 36.83
N ALA A 29 -5.45 7.20 37.81
CA ALA A 29 -6.90 7.38 37.60
C ALA A 29 -7.26 8.80 37.15
N ILE A 30 -6.63 9.83 37.74
CA ILE A 30 -6.80 11.24 37.34
C ILE A 30 -6.27 11.46 35.91
N ILE A 31 -5.07 10.97 35.58
CA ILE A 31 -4.48 11.12 34.23
C ILE A 31 -5.36 10.41 33.19
N THR A 32 -5.83 9.20 33.47
CA THR A 32 -6.74 8.44 32.59
C THR A 32 -8.08 9.16 32.43
N PHE A 33 -8.66 9.70 33.51
CA PHE A 33 -9.91 10.47 33.43
C PHE A 33 -9.74 11.76 32.62
N MET A 34 -8.66 12.52 32.83
CA MET A 34 -8.36 13.75 32.08
C MET A 34 -8.07 13.45 30.61
N THR A 35 -7.33 12.39 30.32
CA THR A 35 -6.99 11.98 28.93
C THR A 35 -8.24 11.49 28.20
N SER A 36 -9.07 10.67 28.85
CA SER A 36 -10.36 10.23 28.30
C SER A 36 -11.31 11.42 28.07
N SER A 37 -11.44 12.32 29.05
CA SER A 37 -12.23 13.55 28.91
C SER A 37 -11.73 14.41 27.74
N PHE A 38 -10.42 14.56 27.56
CA PHE A 38 -9.86 15.24 26.39
C PHE A 38 -10.21 14.53 25.08
N LEU A 39 -9.99 13.21 24.99
CA LEU A 39 -10.21 12.42 23.78
C LEU A 39 -11.69 12.36 23.35
N PHE A 40 -12.63 12.27 24.30
CA PHE A 40 -14.05 12.06 24.02
C PHE A 40 -14.92 13.32 24.11
N LEU A 41 -14.53 14.35 24.88
CA LEU A 41 -15.34 15.56 25.09
C LEU A 41 -14.80 16.80 24.34
N THR A 42 -13.70 16.67 23.58
CA THR A 42 -13.14 17.80 22.79
C THR A 42 -13.05 17.46 21.30
N LYS A 43 -13.12 18.49 20.45
CA LYS A 43 -12.90 18.33 19.01
C LYS A 43 -11.49 17.80 18.70
N PRO A 44 -10.37 18.37 19.22
CA PRO A 44 -9.04 17.84 18.91
C PRO A 44 -8.84 16.38 19.35
N GLY A 45 -9.42 15.99 20.49
CA GLY A 45 -9.43 14.60 20.94
C GLY A 45 -10.19 13.66 19.99
N THR A 46 -11.31 14.13 19.44
CA THR A 46 -12.10 13.38 18.46
C THR A 46 -11.41 13.30 17.10
N ASP A 47 -10.77 14.40 16.65
CA ASP A 47 -9.94 14.43 15.44
C ASP A 47 -8.79 13.40 15.53
N ILE A 48 -8.14 13.30 16.70
CA ILE A 48 -7.10 12.29 16.98
C ILE A 48 -7.66 10.86 16.93
N ARG A 49 -8.86 10.61 17.48
CA ARG A 49 -9.51 9.28 17.43
C ARG A 49 -9.89 8.89 15.99
N ILE A 50 -10.40 9.82 15.19
CA ILE A 50 -10.70 9.60 13.77
C ILE A 50 -9.41 9.31 12.99
N TRP A 51 -8.33 10.06 13.22
CA TRP A 51 -7.05 9.81 12.56
C TRP A 51 -6.45 8.42 12.90
N MET A 52 -6.56 7.97 14.16
CA MET A 52 -6.17 6.61 14.54
C MET A 52 -7.06 5.54 13.87
N ALA A 53 -8.38 5.78 13.81
CA ALA A 53 -9.31 4.89 13.11
C ALA A 53 -8.99 4.78 11.60
N GLN A 54 -8.80 5.90 10.91
CA GLN A 54 -8.36 5.92 9.49
C GLN A 54 -7.05 5.15 9.29
N THR A 55 -6.08 5.33 10.19
CA THR A 55 -4.78 4.64 10.15
C THR A 55 -4.89 3.12 10.33
N VAL A 56 -5.91 2.63 11.02
CA VAL A 56 -6.22 1.19 11.12
C VAL A 56 -7.12 0.70 9.98
N ILE A 57 -8.01 1.54 9.44
CA ILE A 57 -8.91 1.20 8.32
C ILE A 57 -8.12 0.86 7.03
N ILE A 58 -6.96 1.50 6.81
CA ILE A 58 -6.03 1.15 5.71
C ILE A 58 -5.11 -0.05 6.03
N THR A 59 -5.51 -0.93 6.95
CA THR A 59 -4.81 -2.18 7.28
C THR A 59 -5.80 -3.34 7.25
N GLN A 60 -5.30 -4.58 7.26
CA GLN A 60 -6.15 -5.77 7.32
C GLN A 60 -7.00 -5.82 8.59
N HIS A 61 -6.49 -5.30 9.71
CA HIS A 61 -7.22 -5.20 10.97
C HIS A 61 -8.22 -4.02 10.99
N ARG A 62 -8.77 -3.64 9.82
CA ARG A 62 -9.76 -2.57 9.61
C ARG A 62 -10.90 -2.58 10.62
N ASP A 63 -11.31 -3.77 11.08
CA ASP A 63 -12.33 -3.90 12.10
C ASP A 63 -11.95 -3.22 13.43
N TRP A 64 -10.69 -3.34 13.87
CA TRP A 64 -10.19 -2.81 15.14
C TRP A 64 -10.31 -1.30 15.28
N ALA A 65 -10.54 -0.56 14.18
CA ALA A 65 -10.82 0.87 14.20
C ALA A 65 -12.05 1.23 15.08
N TRP A 66 -12.99 0.30 15.32
CA TRP A 66 -14.11 0.54 16.23
C TRP A 66 -13.66 0.93 17.65
N MET A 67 -12.47 0.48 18.09
CA MET A 67 -11.94 0.78 19.43
C MET A 67 -11.64 2.28 19.64
N PHE A 68 -11.48 3.07 18.58
CA PHE A 68 -11.22 4.52 18.68
C PHE A 68 -12.49 5.36 18.51
N VAL A 69 -13.42 4.93 17.65
CA VAL A 69 -14.56 5.77 17.21
C VAL A 69 -15.94 5.16 17.40
N GLY A 70 -16.05 3.90 17.83
CA GLY A 70 -17.30 3.13 17.82
C GLY A 70 -17.56 2.44 16.47
N THR A 71 -18.54 1.55 16.42
CA THR A 71 -18.86 0.76 15.21
C THR A 71 -19.44 1.64 14.09
N GLU A 72 -20.44 2.47 14.39
CA GLU A 72 -21.12 3.35 13.43
C GLU A 72 -20.14 4.28 12.69
N MET A 73 -19.32 5.03 13.43
CA MET A 73 -18.30 5.90 12.83
C MET A 73 -17.18 5.11 12.12
N ARG A 74 -16.89 3.87 12.54
CA ARG A 74 -15.99 2.97 11.79
C ARG A 74 -16.61 2.60 10.45
N ASP A 75 -17.88 2.18 10.44
CA ASP A 75 -18.61 1.80 9.23
C ASP A 75 -18.72 2.98 8.25
N ASP A 76 -19.00 4.19 8.74
CA ASP A 76 -19.03 5.41 7.94
C ASP A 76 -17.65 5.80 7.39
N LEU A 77 -16.56 5.70 8.16
CA LEU A 77 -15.21 5.96 7.65
C LEU A 77 -14.77 4.93 6.60
N VAL A 78 -15.16 3.66 6.76
CA VAL A 78 -14.92 2.61 5.76
C VAL A 78 -15.73 2.88 4.48
N LYS A 79 -16.99 3.29 4.61
CA LYS A 79 -17.85 3.71 3.50
C LYS A 79 -17.29 4.94 2.77
N GLN A 80 -16.83 5.96 3.50
CA GLN A 80 -16.20 7.15 2.93
C GLN A 80 -14.93 6.82 2.13
N LEU A 81 -14.10 5.87 2.61
CA LEU A 81 -12.94 5.38 1.86
C LEU A 81 -13.38 4.70 0.55
N HIS A 82 -14.38 3.81 0.60
CA HIS A 82 -14.90 3.15 -0.61
C HIS A 82 -15.51 4.15 -1.60
N THR A 83 -16.28 5.13 -1.14
CA THR A 83 -16.85 6.20 -1.99
C THR A 83 -15.76 7.01 -2.69
N PHE A 84 -14.72 7.47 -1.97
CA PHE A 84 -13.60 8.21 -2.56
C PHE A 84 -12.81 7.37 -3.58
N VAL A 85 -12.59 6.08 -3.30
CA VAL A 85 -11.91 5.16 -4.23
C VAL A 85 -12.70 5.00 -5.53
N GLU A 86 -14.02 4.83 -5.44
CA GLU A 86 -14.89 4.69 -6.61
C GLU A 86 -15.02 6.01 -7.40
N GLU A 87 -15.34 7.13 -6.73
CA GLU A 87 -15.54 8.44 -7.36
C GLU A 87 -14.29 8.91 -8.12
N ASN A 88 -13.10 8.79 -7.53
CA ASN A 88 -11.84 9.17 -8.17
C ASN A 88 -11.46 8.28 -9.38
N ALA A 89 -12.15 7.15 -9.58
CA ALA A 89 -11.90 6.23 -10.68
C ALA A 89 -12.87 6.39 -11.87
N VAL A 90 -13.89 7.25 -11.76
CA VAL A 90 -14.93 7.46 -12.80
C VAL A 90 -14.44 8.31 -13.99
N GLU A 91 -13.66 9.37 -13.76
CA GLU A 91 -13.22 10.29 -14.82
C GLU A 91 -12.25 9.56 -15.78
N LYS A 92 -12.73 9.10 -16.94
CA LYS A 92 -11.84 8.48 -17.95
C LYS A 92 -10.75 9.48 -18.39
N GLN A 93 -9.56 8.96 -18.72
CA GLN A 93 -8.42 9.78 -19.11
C GLN A 93 -8.63 10.43 -20.49
N LEU A 94 -8.22 11.68 -20.63
CA LEU A 94 -8.27 12.41 -21.90
C LEU A 94 -7.15 11.93 -22.84
N PRO A 95 -7.45 11.63 -24.12
CA PRO A 95 -6.44 11.23 -25.09
C PRO A 95 -5.50 12.39 -25.44
N GLY A 96 -4.26 12.06 -25.84
CA GLY A 96 -3.27 13.04 -26.30
C GLY A 96 -2.63 13.91 -25.22
N MET A 97 -2.98 13.72 -23.94
CA MET A 97 -2.37 14.44 -22.80
C MET A 97 -0.92 14.02 -22.49
N ILE A 98 -0.46 12.91 -23.05
CA ILE A 98 0.90 12.36 -22.89
C ILE A 98 1.53 12.27 -24.29
N ALA A 99 2.76 12.75 -24.43
CA ALA A 99 3.53 12.64 -25.67
C ALA A 99 4.00 11.19 -25.90
N THR A 100 3.76 10.65 -27.09
CA THR A 100 4.25 9.31 -27.45
C THR A 100 5.75 9.36 -27.73
N THR A 101 6.58 8.97 -26.75
CA THR A 101 8.03 8.89 -26.94
C THR A 101 8.40 7.88 -28.02
N THR A 102 9.11 8.37 -29.04
CA THR A 102 9.68 7.60 -30.15
C THR A 102 11.19 7.36 -30.02
N LYS A 103 11.87 8.15 -29.16
CA LYS A 103 13.30 7.98 -28.84
C LYS A 103 13.46 6.91 -27.77
N ARG A 104 13.71 5.65 -28.19
CA ARG A 104 14.24 4.62 -27.27
C ARG A 104 15.54 5.09 -26.65
N ILE A 105 15.59 5.19 -25.33
CA ILE A 105 16.81 5.43 -24.55
C ILE A 105 17.61 4.12 -24.50
N ARG A 106 18.94 4.18 -24.57
CA ARG A 106 19.82 3.01 -24.82
C ARG A 106 20.99 2.88 -23.86
N SER A 107 20.93 3.56 -22.72
CA SER A 107 21.88 3.36 -21.63
C SER A 107 21.13 3.44 -20.30
N ILE A 108 21.56 2.62 -19.35
CA ILE A 108 20.85 2.42 -18.07
C ILE A 108 20.84 3.72 -17.25
N ASP A 109 21.97 4.43 -17.25
CA ASP A 109 22.15 5.71 -16.55
C ASP A 109 21.31 6.86 -17.15
N GLU A 110 20.95 6.79 -18.44
CA GLU A 110 19.98 7.70 -19.07
C GLU A 110 18.52 7.25 -18.89
N LEU A 111 18.27 5.98 -18.60
CA LEU A 111 16.93 5.40 -18.54
C LEU A 111 16.26 5.59 -17.17
N VAL A 112 17.03 5.43 -16.09
CA VAL A 112 16.53 5.48 -14.71
C VAL A 112 17.36 6.42 -13.83
N LYS A 113 16.68 7.35 -13.14
CA LYS A 113 17.28 8.17 -12.08
C LYS A 113 16.56 7.95 -10.76
N VAL A 114 17.28 7.55 -9.71
CA VAL A 114 16.76 7.46 -8.34
C VAL A 114 17.34 8.58 -7.47
N GLU A 115 16.50 9.21 -6.64
CA GLU A 115 16.89 10.24 -5.67
C GLU A 115 16.22 10.04 -4.31
N ASP A 116 16.87 10.53 -3.24
CA ASP A 116 16.31 10.58 -1.89
C ASP A 116 15.33 11.74 -1.74
N ILE A 117 14.14 11.44 -1.23
CA ILE A 117 13.11 12.43 -0.88
C ILE A 117 12.74 12.32 0.60
N SER A 118 12.42 13.45 1.23
CA SER A 118 11.96 13.45 2.63
C SER A 118 11.09 14.65 2.96
N GLY A 119 10.14 14.44 3.86
CA GLY A 119 9.34 15.46 4.51
C GLY A 119 9.45 15.38 6.02
N LYS A 120 8.65 16.19 6.73
CA LYS A 120 8.73 16.34 8.20
C LYS A 120 8.58 15.02 8.99
N LEU A 121 7.82 14.06 8.46
CA LEU A 121 7.48 12.80 9.13
C LEU A 121 7.78 11.54 8.28
N TRP A 122 8.32 11.71 7.09
CA TRP A 122 8.49 10.62 6.12
C TRP A 122 9.80 10.74 5.34
N LYS A 123 10.33 9.59 4.91
CA LYS A 123 11.49 9.46 4.03
C LYS A 123 11.20 8.42 2.96
N GLY A 124 11.84 8.53 1.81
CA GLY A 124 11.65 7.59 0.72
C GLY A 124 12.56 7.88 -0.47
N LYS A 125 12.23 7.24 -1.58
CA LYS A 125 12.90 7.40 -2.87
C LYS A 125 11.91 7.86 -3.92
N ARG A 126 12.37 8.70 -4.84
CA ARG A 126 11.70 9.00 -6.10
C ARG A 126 12.52 8.37 -7.23
N MET A 127 11.88 7.65 -8.13
CA MET A 127 12.50 7.04 -9.32
C MET A 127 11.84 7.58 -10.58
N TYR A 128 12.62 8.26 -11.41
CA TYR A 128 12.23 8.65 -12.76
C TYR A 128 12.59 7.53 -13.73
N VAL A 129 11.67 7.20 -14.64
CA VAL A 129 11.88 6.29 -15.79
C VAL A 129 11.53 7.06 -17.06
N TYR A 130 12.53 7.34 -17.88
CA TYR A 130 12.42 8.31 -18.98
C TYR A 130 11.88 7.71 -20.30
N ASP A 131 11.85 6.38 -20.44
CA ASP A 131 11.12 5.68 -21.50
C ASP A 131 10.08 4.75 -20.87
N PRO A 132 8.77 5.06 -20.88
CA PRO A 132 7.74 4.20 -20.27
C PRO A 132 7.66 2.81 -20.89
N LYS A 133 8.15 2.62 -22.12
CA LYS A 133 8.11 1.31 -22.82
C LYS A 133 9.14 0.31 -22.28
N SER A 134 10.07 0.77 -21.46
CA SER A 134 11.02 -0.07 -20.69
C SER A 134 10.37 -0.86 -19.56
N ILE A 135 9.14 -0.48 -19.15
CA ILE A 135 8.45 -1.07 -18.01
C ILE A 135 7.74 -2.36 -18.43
N ARG A 136 7.93 -3.42 -17.63
CA ARG A 136 7.11 -4.65 -17.66
C ARG A 136 6.58 -4.95 -16.27
N ILE A 137 5.46 -5.66 -16.18
CA ILE A 137 5.18 -6.43 -14.97
C ILE A 137 5.93 -7.76 -15.03
N MET A 138 6.49 -8.14 -13.88
CA MET A 138 7.06 -9.46 -13.66
C MET A 138 6.33 -10.19 -12.53
N THR A 139 6.32 -11.52 -12.62
CA THR A 139 5.65 -12.46 -11.73
C THR A 139 6.68 -13.45 -11.15
N PRO A 140 6.35 -14.20 -10.08
CA PRO A 140 7.24 -15.20 -9.50
C PRO A 140 7.76 -16.22 -10.50
N GLU A 141 8.96 -16.75 -10.30
CA GLU A 141 9.48 -17.83 -11.14
C GLU A 141 8.63 -19.10 -11.09
N LYS A 142 8.03 -19.41 -9.92
CA LYS A 142 7.40 -20.71 -9.65
C LYS A 142 6.01 -20.53 -9.02
N PRO A 143 5.06 -21.44 -9.28
CA PRO A 143 3.80 -21.49 -8.55
C PRO A 143 3.97 -21.71 -7.04
N GLY A 144 3.03 -21.19 -6.24
CA GLY A 144 2.85 -21.51 -4.82
C GLY A 144 3.48 -20.54 -3.82
N GLU A 145 4.42 -19.67 -4.24
CA GLU A 145 4.96 -18.59 -3.41
C GLU A 145 5.16 -17.30 -4.23
N GLY A 146 4.99 -16.14 -3.58
CA GLY A 146 5.40 -14.85 -4.15
C GLY A 146 6.92 -14.72 -4.18
N GLU A 147 7.46 -13.84 -5.01
CA GLU A 147 8.90 -13.62 -5.13
C GLU A 147 9.30 -12.23 -4.61
N LYS A 148 10.54 -12.11 -4.12
CA LYS A 148 11.15 -10.83 -3.70
C LYS A 148 11.53 -10.01 -4.93
N ILE A 149 11.37 -8.69 -4.89
CA ILE A 149 11.67 -7.81 -6.04
C ILE A 149 13.17 -7.88 -6.38
N THR A 150 14.06 -7.96 -5.40
CA THR A 150 15.51 -8.17 -5.61
C THR A 150 15.80 -9.46 -6.36
N SER A 151 15.03 -10.52 -6.09
CA SER A 151 15.14 -11.80 -6.79
C SER A 151 14.62 -11.68 -8.22
N MET A 152 13.42 -11.13 -8.43
CA MET A 152 12.88 -10.94 -9.78
C MET A 152 13.84 -10.09 -10.64
N VAL A 153 14.29 -8.94 -10.13
CA VAL A 153 15.24 -8.03 -10.79
C VAL A 153 16.53 -8.75 -11.19
N LYS A 154 17.14 -9.48 -10.25
CA LYS A 154 18.38 -10.24 -10.48
C LYS A 154 18.20 -11.41 -11.45
N ARG A 155 17.03 -12.06 -11.43
CA ARG A 155 16.70 -13.22 -12.27
C ARG A 155 16.44 -12.83 -13.72
N THR A 156 15.79 -11.69 -13.96
CA THR A 156 15.39 -11.25 -15.30
C THR A 156 16.32 -10.23 -15.93
N GLY A 157 17.29 -9.68 -15.18
CA GLY A 157 18.20 -8.64 -15.67
C GLY A 157 17.57 -7.24 -15.76
N ALA A 158 16.55 -6.98 -14.94
CA ALA A 158 16.01 -5.62 -14.79
C ALA A 158 17.05 -4.70 -14.12
N VAL A 159 16.92 -3.39 -14.36
CA VAL A 159 17.78 -2.37 -13.74
C VAL A 159 17.18 -1.78 -12.46
N ALA A 160 15.85 -1.81 -12.37
CA ALA A 160 15.09 -1.32 -11.23
C ALA A 160 13.75 -2.05 -11.09
N GLY A 161 13.12 -1.95 -9.92
CA GLY A 161 11.83 -2.56 -9.65
C GLY A 161 11.08 -1.97 -8.46
N VAL A 162 9.75 -1.87 -8.56
CA VAL A 162 8.85 -1.59 -7.44
C VAL A 162 7.73 -2.62 -7.36
N ASN A 163 7.09 -2.74 -6.21
CA ASN A 163 5.88 -3.56 -6.06
C ASN A 163 4.73 -3.04 -6.94
N ALA A 164 3.82 -3.94 -7.35
CA ALA A 164 2.68 -3.60 -8.20
C ALA A 164 1.33 -3.77 -7.49
N GLY A 165 0.57 -4.82 -7.84
CA GLY A 165 -0.82 -5.01 -7.41
C GLY A 165 -0.99 -5.50 -5.98
N GLY A 166 -2.24 -5.46 -5.50
CA GLY A 166 -2.62 -5.98 -4.20
C GLY A 166 -2.66 -7.51 -4.17
N PHE A 167 -2.63 -8.08 -2.96
CA PHE A 167 -2.68 -9.53 -2.76
C PHE A 167 -3.35 -9.90 -1.43
N ASN A 168 -3.90 -11.11 -1.35
CA ASN A 168 -4.44 -11.68 -0.11
C ASN A 168 -3.29 -12.18 0.77
N ASP A 169 -3.26 -11.71 2.01
CA ASP A 169 -2.06 -11.72 2.86
C ASP A 169 -2.40 -12.03 4.33
N PRO A 170 -2.96 -13.21 4.67
CA PRO A 170 -3.62 -13.42 5.97
C PRO A 170 -2.73 -13.12 7.18
N GLU A 171 -3.24 -12.27 8.09
CA GLU A 171 -2.56 -11.75 9.29
C GLU A 171 -1.24 -11.01 9.00
N GLY A 172 -1.03 -10.52 7.77
CA GLY A 172 0.23 -9.95 7.30
C GLY A 172 1.35 -10.97 7.09
N LEU A 173 0.99 -12.26 7.05
CA LEU A 173 1.89 -13.42 6.99
C LEU A 173 1.60 -14.32 5.77
N GLY A 174 0.99 -13.79 4.72
CA GLY A 174 0.72 -14.54 3.49
C GLY A 174 1.99 -14.93 2.74
N ASN A 175 1.89 -15.94 1.88
CA ASN A 175 3.00 -16.44 1.07
C ASN A 175 3.39 -15.52 -0.13
N GLY A 176 2.58 -14.48 -0.39
CA GLY A 176 2.78 -13.55 -1.50
C GLY A 176 2.28 -14.04 -2.87
N PHE A 177 1.58 -15.18 -2.95
CA PHE A 177 1.18 -15.81 -4.22
C PHE A 177 -0.26 -15.50 -4.65
N ALA A 178 -1.15 -15.19 -3.71
CA ALA A 178 -2.56 -14.91 -3.97
C ALA A 178 -2.79 -13.45 -4.38
N ALA A 179 -2.50 -13.11 -5.64
CA ALA A 179 -2.85 -11.82 -6.22
C ALA A 179 -4.35 -11.47 -6.07
N LEU A 180 -4.68 -10.18 -6.11
CA LEU A 180 -6.05 -9.68 -6.13
C LEU A 180 -6.32 -8.88 -7.41
N GLY A 181 -7.54 -8.97 -7.92
CA GLY A 181 -7.92 -8.40 -9.21
C GLY A 181 -7.15 -9.03 -10.38
N ALA A 182 -6.73 -8.20 -11.33
CA ALA A 182 -6.07 -8.64 -12.56
C ALA A 182 -4.55 -8.33 -12.58
N ILE A 183 -3.81 -9.19 -13.28
CA ILE A 183 -2.42 -8.96 -13.70
C ILE A 183 -2.33 -9.16 -15.21
N ILE A 184 -1.79 -8.17 -15.91
CA ILE A 184 -1.55 -8.17 -17.36
C ILE A 184 -0.06 -7.89 -17.60
N SER A 185 0.57 -8.64 -18.50
CA SER A 185 1.93 -8.37 -18.99
C SER A 185 2.08 -8.76 -20.46
N GLY A 186 2.84 -8.00 -21.24
CA GLY A 186 2.97 -8.21 -22.69
C GLY A 186 1.70 -7.88 -23.49
N GLY A 187 0.61 -7.50 -22.83
CA GLY A 187 -0.75 -7.43 -23.37
C GLY A 187 -1.57 -8.72 -23.17
N GLU A 188 -1.02 -9.74 -22.52
CA GLU A 188 -1.76 -10.94 -22.09
C GLU A 188 -2.26 -10.80 -20.65
N VAL A 189 -3.47 -11.30 -20.38
CA VAL A 189 -3.94 -11.50 -19.00
C VAL A 189 -3.19 -12.71 -18.43
N ILE A 190 -2.37 -12.47 -17.40
CA ILE A 190 -1.60 -13.49 -16.68
C ILE A 190 -2.41 -14.01 -15.48
N TYR A 191 -3.27 -13.17 -14.89
CA TYR A 191 -4.16 -13.51 -13.79
C TYR A 191 -5.42 -12.62 -13.78
N THR A 192 -6.54 -13.15 -13.29
CA THR A 192 -7.70 -12.37 -12.84
C THR A 192 -8.48 -13.17 -11.79
N ASP A 193 -8.92 -12.52 -10.70
CA ASP A 193 -9.81 -13.14 -9.69
C ASP A 193 -11.31 -12.91 -9.96
N GLN A 194 -11.65 -12.02 -10.91
CA GLN A 194 -13.01 -11.80 -11.42
C GLN A 194 -13.16 -12.24 -12.89
N ASP A 195 -14.41 -12.40 -13.33
CA ASP A 195 -14.74 -12.44 -14.75
C ASP A 195 -14.28 -11.17 -15.48
N GLY A 196 -13.86 -11.31 -16.74
CA GLY A 196 -13.27 -10.23 -17.54
C GLY A 196 -14.20 -9.05 -17.83
N SER A 197 -15.52 -9.22 -17.70
CA SER A 197 -16.51 -8.13 -17.84
C SER A 197 -16.65 -7.25 -16.60
N VAL A 198 -16.19 -7.70 -15.43
CA VAL A 198 -16.29 -6.95 -14.17
C VAL A 198 -15.29 -5.79 -14.17
N PRO A 199 -15.73 -4.52 -14.01
CA PRO A 199 -14.80 -3.40 -13.94
C PRO A 199 -14.00 -3.38 -12.64
N GLN A 200 -12.68 -3.44 -12.76
CA GLN A 200 -11.73 -3.48 -11.64
C GLN A 200 -10.94 -2.16 -11.57
N HIS A 201 -10.40 -1.83 -10.39
CA HIS A 201 -9.44 -0.72 -10.26
C HIS A 201 -8.08 -1.18 -10.80
N ILE A 202 -7.49 -0.38 -11.68
CA ILE A 202 -6.32 -0.74 -12.47
C ILE A 202 -5.30 0.39 -12.44
N VAL A 203 -4.02 0.00 -12.36
CA VAL A 203 -2.86 0.85 -12.67
C VAL A 203 -2.01 0.09 -13.69
N GLY A 204 -1.73 0.71 -14.84
CA GLY A 204 -0.99 0.04 -15.92
C GLY A 204 -0.54 0.97 -17.04
N PHE A 205 0.12 0.41 -18.05
CA PHE A 205 0.66 1.12 -19.21
C PHE A 205 0.14 0.51 -20.51
N THR A 206 -0.18 1.36 -21.50
CA THR A 206 -0.42 0.94 -22.88
C THR A 206 0.87 0.59 -23.60
N LYS A 207 0.77 -0.10 -24.74
CA LYS A 207 1.90 -0.40 -25.65
C LYS A 207 2.63 0.87 -26.14
N ASP A 208 1.94 2.01 -26.15
CA ASP A 208 2.51 3.33 -26.45
C ASP A 208 3.16 4.02 -25.25
N GLY A 209 3.12 3.40 -24.06
CA GLY A 209 3.70 3.89 -22.81
C GLY A 209 2.80 4.84 -22.02
N THR A 210 1.50 4.94 -22.34
CA THR A 210 0.57 5.81 -21.60
C THR A 210 0.13 5.13 -20.31
N LEU A 211 0.37 5.77 -19.16
CA LEU A 211 -0.13 5.35 -17.84
C LEU A 211 -1.65 5.48 -17.79
N ILE A 212 -2.36 4.38 -17.55
CA ILE A 212 -3.80 4.28 -17.37
C ILE A 212 -4.11 3.98 -15.91
N ILE A 213 -4.94 4.82 -15.28
CA ILE A 213 -5.41 4.64 -13.90
C ILE A 213 -6.91 4.91 -13.82
N GLY A 214 -7.65 4.01 -13.16
CA GLY A 214 -9.09 4.14 -12.93
C GLY A 214 -9.81 2.79 -12.95
N LYS A 215 -11.12 2.81 -13.18
CA LYS A 215 -11.95 1.60 -13.19
C LYS A 215 -12.29 1.16 -14.62
N TYR A 216 -11.89 -0.07 -14.97
CA TYR A 216 -11.99 -0.64 -16.32
C TYR A 216 -12.22 -2.16 -16.25
N ASN A 217 -12.98 -2.72 -17.18
CA ASN A 217 -13.02 -4.16 -17.42
C ASN A 217 -11.88 -4.59 -18.39
N ILE A 218 -11.66 -5.91 -18.54
CA ILE A 218 -10.53 -6.44 -19.34
C ILE A 218 -10.66 -6.07 -20.82
N PHE A 219 -11.86 -6.03 -21.37
CA PHE A 219 -12.11 -5.71 -22.78
C PHE A 219 -11.82 -4.23 -23.07
N GLU A 220 -12.23 -3.31 -22.19
CA GLU A 220 -11.84 -1.89 -22.28
C GLU A 220 -10.31 -1.72 -22.32
N LEU A 221 -9.57 -2.44 -21.46
CA LEU A 221 -8.11 -2.37 -21.43
C LEU A 221 -7.47 -2.92 -22.71
N GLN A 222 -8.03 -3.99 -23.28
CA GLN A 222 -7.58 -4.56 -24.55
C GLN A 222 -7.83 -3.60 -25.73
N GLU A 223 -8.99 -2.96 -25.80
CA GLU A 223 -9.30 -1.91 -26.79
C GLU A 223 -8.38 -0.68 -26.64
N MET A 224 -8.06 -0.29 -25.40
CA MET A 224 -7.08 0.76 -25.08
C MET A 224 -5.62 0.35 -25.34
N GLY A 225 -5.36 -0.88 -25.80
CA GLY A 225 -4.01 -1.34 -26.13
C GLY A 225 -3.09 -1.49 -24.92
N ILE A 226 -3.62 -1.91 -23.77
CA ILE A 226 -2.83 -2.22 -22.57
C ILE A 226 -1.68 -3.20 -22.89
N SER A 227 -0.54 -3.05 -22.23
CA SER A 227 0.53 -4.05 -22.20
C SER A 227 0.80 -4.57 -20.80
N GLU A 228 0.88 -3.69 -19.81
CA GLU A 228 1.24 -4.05 -18.43
C GLU A 228 0.20 -3.46 -17.48
N ALA A 229 -0.41 -4.24 -16.59
CA ALA A 229 -1.35 -3.72 -15.60
C ALA A 229 -1.45 -4.59 -14.35
N ALA A 230 -1.66 -3.95 -13.20
CA ALA A 230 -2.00 -4.61 -11.95
C ALA A 230 -3.17 -3.90 -11.27
N SER A 231 -3.99 -4.64 -10.53
CA SER A 231 -5.10 -4.06 -9.77
C SER A 231 -4.65 -3.40 -8.47
N PHE A 232 -4.82 -2.07 -8.39
CA PHE A 232 -4.71 -1.30 -7.15
C PHE A 232 -5.43 0.06 -7.21
N TYR A 233 -5.54 0.75 -6.08
CA TYR A 233 -6.28 2.00 -5.86
C TYR A 233 -5.64 2.82 -4.70
N PRO A 234 -5.94 4.11 -4.51
CA PRO A 234 -6.78 4.99 -5.34
C PRO A 234 -6.00 5.72 -6.44
N ARG A 235 -6.74 6.36 -7.35
CA ARG A 235 -6.24 7.47 -8.15
C ARG A 235 -6.27 8.77 -7.35
N VAL A 236 -5.29 9.65 -7.57
CA VAL A 236 -5.21 10.97 -6.93
C VAL A 236 -4.94 12.13 -7.88
N ILE A 237 -4.51 11.89 -9.12
CA ILE A 237 -4.43 12.92 -10.16
C ILE A 237 -5.13 12.43 -11.43
N ALA A 238 -5.96 13.29 -12.01
CA ALA A 238 -6.64 13.07 -13.28
C ALA A 238 -6.41 14.24 -14.22
N ASN A 239 -5.92 13.97 -15.43
CA ASN A 239 -5.86 14.94 -16.54
C ASN A 239 -5.19 16.28 -16.14
N GLY A 240 -4.12 16.23 -15.34
CA GLY A 240 -3.37 17.39 -14.82
C GLY A 240 -3.99 18.08 -13.60
N LYS A 241 -4.98 17.47 -12.94
CA LYS A 241 -5.71 18.04 -11.79
C LYS A 241 -5.65 17.12 -10.57
N PRO A 242 -5.41 17.66 -9.36
CA PRO A 242 -5.50 16.88 -8.13
C PRO A 242 -6.97 16.55 -7.83
N LEU A 243 -7.25 15.27 -7.58
CA LEU A 243 -8.55 14.79 -7.14
C LEU A 243 -8.76 15.04 -5.63
N PRO A 244 -10.01 15.06 -5.11
CA PRO A 244 -10.26 15.11 -3.68
C PRO A 244 -9.63 13.92 -2.94
N ILE A 245 -9.22 14.15 -1.68
CA ILE A 245 -8.67 13.14 -0.78
C ILE A 245 -9.34 13.30 0.59
N ASN A 246 -9.91 12.21 1.12
CA ASN A 246 -10.53 12.15 2.45
C ASN A 246 -9.75 11.26 3.46
N ASP A 247 -8.67 10.61 3.05
CA ASP A 247 -7.79 9.80 3.89
C ASP A 247 -6.67 10.64 4.55
N GLY A 248 -6.71 10.77 5.88
CA GLY A 248 -5.66 11.39 6.69
C GLY A 248 -4.60 10.42 7.21
N SER A 249 -4.68 9.12 6.89
CA SER A 249 -3.78 8.09 7.44
C SER A 249 -2.36 8.20 6.92
N ARG A 250 -1.39 7.80 7.75
CA ARG A 250 0.03 7.72 7.41
C ARG A 250 0.49 6.27 7.35
N ALA A 251 1.16 5.93 6.26
CA ALA A 251 1.71 4.60 6.02
C ALA A 251 2.96 4.67 5.13
N PRO A 252 3.75 3.60 5.03
CA PRO A 252 4.54 3.37 3.83
C PRO A 252 3.61 3.36 2.62
N ARG A 253 4.04 3.97 1.51
CA ARG A 253 3.25 4.11 0.29
C ARG A 253 4.13 3.81 -0.92
N THR A 254 3.57 3.11 -1.91
CA THR A 254 4.10 3.06 -3.28
C THR A 254 3.09 3.77 -4.18
N ALA A 255 3.55 4.60 -5.10
CA ALA A 255 2.70 5.30 -6.04
C ALA A 255 3.41 5.52 -7.37
N VAL A 256 2.63 5.73 -8.42
CA VAL A 256 3.12 6.01 -9.78
C VAL A 256 2.37 7.19 -10.39
N GLY A 257 3.10 8.02 -11.12
CA GLY A 257 2.58 9.13 -11.91
C GLY A 257 3.29 9.24 -13.25
N GLN A 258 2.68 9.94 -14.21
CA GLN A 258 3.30 10.22 -15.52
C GLN A 258 3.13 11.69 -15.93
N LYS A 259 4.23 12.29 -16.39
CA LYS A 259 4.29 13.66 -16.92
C LYS A 259 3.84 13.73 -18.38
N ALA A 260 3.49 14.92 -18.86
CA ALA A 260 3.10 15.17 -20.25
C ALA A 260 4.18 14.79 -21.28
N ASP A 261 5.46 14.78 -20.89
CA ASP A 261 6.60 14.35 -21.73
C ASP A 261 6.79 12.82 -21.79
N GLY A 262 5.93 12.04 -21.13
CA GLY A 262 6.00 10.58 -21.07
C GLY A 262 6.81 10.03 -19.90
N THR A 263 7.61 10.85 -19.20
CA THR A 263 8.41 10.41 -18.03
C THR A 263 7.50 9.86 -16.94
N VAL A 264 7.80 8.64 -16.50
CA VAL A 264 7.12 7.98 -15.37
C VAL A 264 7.89 8.28 -14.09
N ILE A 265 7.16 8.51 -13.00
CA ILE A 265 7.71 8.76 -11.67
C ILE A 265 7.10 7.74 -10.72
N PHE A 266 7.93 6.90 -10.12
CA PHE A 266 7.55 6.07 -8.98
C PHE A 266 8.01 6.76 -7.69
N ILE A 267 7.13 6.81 -6.69
CA ILE A 267 7.43 7.31 -5.35
C ILE A 267 7.24 6.16 -4.37
N VAL A 268 8.29 5.83 -3.60
CA VAL A 268 8.26 4.78 -2.58
C VAL A 268 8.70 5.37 -1.24
N ILE A 269 7.80 5.32 -0.26
CA ILE A 269 7.95 5.97 1.05
C ILE A 269 8.07 4.88 2.13
N ASP A 270 9.17 4.92 2.90
CA ASP A 270 9.34 4.12 4.12
C ASP A 270 8.28 4.54 5.17
N GLY A 271 7.93 3.66 6.12
CA GLY A 271 6.96 4.03 7.15
C GLY A 271 6.84 3.03 8.30
N ARG A 272 6.04 3.37 9.31
CA ARG A 272 5.84 2.60 10.55
C ARG A 272 7.16 2.32 11.31
N GLN A 273 8.18 3.17 11.13
CA GLN A 273 9.54 3.01 11.65
C GLN A 273 10.01 4.31 12.35
N THR A 274 11.10 4.23 13.12
CA THR A 274 11.60 5.40 13.87
C THR A 274 12.24 6.47 12.99
N HIS A 275 12.69 6.14 11.77
CA HIS A 275 13.24 7.10 10.81
C HIS A 275 12.20 7.64 9.81
N SER A 276 11.03 7.00 9.70
CA SER A 276 9.92 7.39 8.83
C SER A 276 8.60 6.87 9.40
N VAL A 277 7.65 7.77 9.70
CA VAL A 277 6.28 7.41 10.10
C VAL A 277 5.49 6.94 8.89
N GLY A 278 5.70 7.61 7.74
CA GLY A 278 4.99 7.37 6.49
C GLY A 278 4.19 8.59 6.01
N ALA A 279 3.83 8.58 4.74
CA ALA A 279 3.11 9.67 4.08
C ALA A 279 1.59 9.44 4.05
N THR A 280 0.87 10.56 4.04
CA THR A 280 -0.54 10.64 3.64
C THR A 280 -0.66 10.53 2.12
N LEU A 281 -1.86 10.18 1.63
CA LEU A 281 -2.12 10.25 0.18
C LEU A 281 -1.91 11.66 -0.38
N LYS A 282 -2.22 12.68 0.43
CA LYS A 282 -2.12 14.09 0.07
C LYS A 282 -0.67 14.55 -0.13
N GLU A 283 0.25 14.19 0.75
CA GLU A 283 1.68 14.52 0.57
C GLU A 283 2.27 13.90 -0.70
N VAL A 284 1.84 12.69 -1.07
CA VAL A 284 2.31 12.04 -2.32
C VAL A 284 1.62 12.63 -3.55
N GLN A 285 0.35 13.05 -3.46
CA GLN A 285 -0.31 13.86 -4.50
C GLN A 285 0.44 15.18 -4.72
N ASP A 286 0.79 15.90 -3.66
CA ASP A 286 1.51 17.18 -3.77
C ASP A 286 2.89 17.00 -4.42
N LEU A 287 3.66 15.97 -4.05
CA LEU A 287 4.94 15.63 -4.70
C LEU A 287 4.81 15.37 -6.22
N PHE A 288 3.71 14.80 -6.67
CA PHE A 288 3.44 14.61 -8.10
C PHE A 288 2.95 15.90 -8.79
N MET A 289 2.19 16.75 -8.10
CA MET A 289 1.84 18.08 -8.61
C MET A 289 3.07 18.98 -8.75
N GLU A 290 4.06 18.85 -7.86
CA GLU A 290 5.38 19.52 -7.96
C GLU A 290 6.22 19.05 -9.17
N ASP A 291 5.96 17.85 -9.69
CA ASP A 291 6.63 17.28 -10.87
C ASP A 291 5.82 17.48 -12.20
N ASP A 292 4.76 18.30 -12.23
CA ASP A 292 3.85 18.48 -13.38
C ASP A 292 3.24 17.16 -13.93
N VAL A 293 2.84 16.25 -13.03
CA VAL A 293 2.22 14.96 -13.39
C VAL A 293 0.77 15.10 -13.86
N ILE A 294 0.44 14.38 -14.94
CA ILE A 294 -0.86 14.41 -15.61
C ILE A 294 -1.84 13.37 -15.06
N ASN A 295 -1.37 12.16 -14.73
CA ASN A 295 -2.18 11.13 -14.07
C ASN A 295 -1.33 10.43 -13.00
N ALA A 296 -1.92 10.17 -11.84
CA ALA A 296 -1.24 9.50 -10.72
C ALA A 296 -2.18 8.70 -9.82
N GLY A 297 -1.65 7.63 -9.23
CA GLY A 297 -2.35 6.73 -8.32
C GLY A 297 -1.39 5.83 -7.55
N PHE A 298 -1.94 5.02 -6.66
CA PHE A 298 -1.17 4.19 -5.73
C PHE A 298 -0.99 2.76 -6.23
N LEU A 299 0.06 2.12 -5.71
CA LEU A 299 0.38 0.69 -5.80
C LEU A 299 0.42 0.12 -4.37
N ASP A 300 0.63 -1.19 -4.20
CA ASP A 300 0.52 -1.80 -2.87
C ASP A 300 1.40 -1.13 -1.80
N GLY A 301 0.88 -1.07 -0.58
CA GLY A 301 1.38 -0.20 0.48
C GLY A 301 2.03 -0.94 1.65
N GLY A 302 2.40 -0.18 2.67
CA GLY A 302 2.71 -0.75 3.98
C GLY A 302 3.97 -1.63 3.98
N ALA A 303 3.80 -2.91 4.30
CA ALA A 303 4.92 -3.86 4.32
C ALA A 303 5.44 -4.19 2.92
N SER A 304 4.64 -3.91 1.88
CA SER A 304 4.94 -4.17 0.47
C SER A 304 5.60 -2.99 -0.25
N SER A 305 5.82 -1.84 0.41
CA SER A 305 6.38 -0.66 -0.25
C SER A 305 7.90 -0.75 -0.37
N GLU A 306 8.37 -1.13 -1.56
CA GLU A 306 9.77 -1.47 -1.84
C GLU A 306 10.25 -0.89 -3.17
N LEU A 307 11.48 -0.37 -3.20
CA LEU A 307 12.20 0.01 -4.42
C LEU A 307 13.56 -0.71 -4.47
N VAL A 308 13.80 -1.39 -5.57
CA VAL A 308 15.08 -2.00 -5.93
C VAL A 308 15.69 -1.22 -7.08
N TYR A 309 16.99 -0.95 -7.02
CA TYR A 309 17.75 -0.24 -8.04
C TYR A 309 19.17 -0.82 -8.12
N ASN A 310 19.67 -1.06 -9.33
CA ASN A 310 20.97 -1.70 -9.60
C ASN A 310 21.19 -3.02 -8.83
N GLY A 311 20.10 -3.77 -8.59
CA GLY A 311 20.10 -5.04 -7.86
C GLY A 311 20.06 -4.92 -6.33
N GLU A 312 20.10 -3.72 -5.76
CA GLU A 312 20.02 -3.47 -4.31
C GLU A 312 18.64 -2.93 -3.89
N LEU A 313 18.14 -3.36 -2.73
CA LEU A 313 16.96 -2.80 -2.08
C LEU A 313 17.32 -1.46 -1.44
N VAL A 314 16.87 -0.35 -2.04
CA VAL A 314 17.27 1.02 -1.65
C VAL A 314 16.31 1.71 -0.68
N THR A 315 15.21 1.05 -0.31
CA THR A 315 14.23 1.46 0.72
C THR A 315 14.30 0.55 1.95
N LYS A 316 13.49 0.83 2.99
CA LYS A 316 13.42 0.02 4.22
C LYS A 316 11.97 -0.44 4.45
N PRO A 317 11.56 -1.59 3.88
CA PRO A 317 10.19 -2.09 3.98
C PRO A 317 9.73 -2.22 5.43
N SER A 318 8.44 -1.97 5.73
CA SER A 318 7.94 -2.05 7.11
C SER A 318 7.69 -3.48 7.62
N SER A 319 8.11 -4.49 6.86
CA SER A 319 8.03 -5.91 7.21
C SER A 319 9.04 -6.27 8.30
N ARG A 320 8.62 -7.02 9.32
CA ARG A 320 9.50 -7.47 10.42
C ARG A 320 10.52 -8.55 10.01
N TYR A 321 10.39 -9.12 8.81
CA TYR A 321 11.32 -10.10 8.26
C TYR A 321 12.19 -9.53 7.12
N GLY A 322 12.16 -8.21 6.90
CA GLY A 322 12.75 -7.58 5.73
C GLY A 322 11.90 -7.80 4.47
N GLU A 323 12.53 -7.72 3.30
CA GLU A 323 11.88 -7.66 1.99
C GLU A 323 10.75 -8.70 1.80
N ARG A 324 9.61 -8.27 1.28
CA ARG A 324 8.39 -9.07 1.16
C ARG A 324 8.40 -9.96 -0.09
N ARG A 325 7.65 -11.07 -0.04
CA ARG A 325 7.29 -11.88 -1.20
C ARG A 325 6.00 -11.33 -1.81
N LEU A 326 5.99 -11.10 -3.12
CA LEU A 326 4.91 -10.42 -3.84
C LEU A 326 4.54 -11.18 -5.13
N PRO A 327 3.29 -11.06 -5.62
CA PRO A 327 2.87 -11.74 -6.85
C PRO A 327 3.16 -10.92 -8.10
N SER A 328 3.40 -9.61 -7.97
CA SER A 328 3.72 -8.76 -9.12
C SER A 328 4.61 -7.57 -8.75
N ALA A 329 5.48 -7.20 -9.68
CA ALA A 329 6.36 -6.04 -9.58
C ALA A 329 6.43 -5.31 -10.94
N PHE A 330 6.42 -3.98 -10.93
CA PHE A 330 6.79 -3.19 -12.11
C PHE A 330 8.31 -3.10 -12.18
N LEU A 331 8.90 -3.75 -13.18
CA LEU A 331 10.35 -3.82 -13.40
C LEU A 331 10.75 -3.07 -14.66
N VAL A 332 11.94 -2.47 -14.64
CA VAL A 332 12.48 -1.63 -15.73
C VAL A 332 13.60 -2.36 -16.47
N TYR A 333 13.53 -2.40 -17.80
CA TYR A 333 14.47 -3.12 -18.66
C TYR A 333 15.04 -2.24 -19.77
N ASP A 334 16.32 -2.43 -20.09
CA ASP A 334 16.90 -1.92 -21.35
C ASP A 334 16.30 -2.64 -22.56
N HIS A 335 16.05 -3.95 -22.45
CA HIS A 335 15.44 -4.80 -23.49
C HIS A 335 14.12 -5.49 -23.05
N PRO A 336 13.02 -4.73 -22.86
CA PRO A 336 11.70 -5.26 -22.47
C PRO A 336 11.09 -6.20 -23.53
N GLU A 337 11.58 -6.19 -24.77
CA GLU A 337 11.15 -7.09 -25.84
C GLU A 337 11.61 -8.54 -25.65
N ASN A 338 12.67 -8.77 -24.85
CA ASN A 338 13.28 -10.08 -24.64
C ASN A 338 12.80 -10.78 -23.37
N VAL A 339 11.84 -10.18 -22.64
CA VAL A 339 11.39 -10.64 -21.31
C VAL A 339 9.88 -10.86 -21.32
N VAL A 340 9.48 -12.01 -20.77
CA VAL A 340 8.07 -12.47 -20.68
C VAL A 340 7.80 -12.89 -19.24
N ALA A 341 6.65 -12.51 -18.69
CA ALA A 341 6.24 -12.91 -17.34
C ALA A 341 5.88 -14.40 -17.28
N ASN A 342 6.22 -15.07 -16.17
CA ASN A 342 5.85 -16.48 -15.96
C ASN A 342 4.34 -16.58 -15.67
N ARG A 343 3.62 -17.44 -16.42
CA ARG A 343 2.19 -17.71 -16.23
C ARG A 343 1.91 -18.68 -15.06
N VAL A 344 2.35 -18.30 -13.86
CA VAL A 344 2.41 -19.20 -12.68
C VAL A 344 1.05 -19.61 -12.08
N TRP A 345 -0.07 -19.03 -12.52
CA TRP A 345 -1.42 -19.40 -12.09
C TRP A 345 -2.20 -20.25 -13.11
N ASP A 346 -1.66 -20.48 -14.31
CA ASP A 346 -2.32 -21.31 -15.32
C ASP A 346 -2.53 -22.75 -14.77
N GLY A 347 -3.79 -23.20 -14.75
CA GLY A 347 -4.17 -24.52 -14.23
C GLY A 347 -4.31 -24.61 -12.70
N ILE A 348 -4.39 -23.49 -11.97
CA ILE A 348 -4.58 -23.46 -10.51
C ILE A 348 -6.02 -23.04 -10.17
N ASP A 349 -6.91 -24.01 -10.01
CA ASP A 349 -8.33 -23.78 -9.66
C ASP A 349 -8.53 -23.15 -8.27
N LYS A 350 -7.57 -23.34 -7.36
CA LYS A 350 -7.60 -22.78 -6.01
C LYS A 350 -6.21 -22.36 -5.58
N ILE A 351 -6.04 -21.06 -5.32
CA ILE A 351 -4.82 -20.51 -4.72
C ILE A 351 -4.92 -20.60 -3.19
N ASP A 352 -3.85 -21.06 -2.57
CA ASP A 352 -3.63 -20.92 -1.13
C ASP A 352 -2.84 -19.61 -0.88
N PRO A 353 -3.39 -18.63 -0.13
CA PRO A 353 -2.64 -17.43 0.27
C PRO A 353 -1.62 -17.71 1.40
N GLY A 354 -1.65 -18.90 1.99
CA GLY A 354 -0.90 -19.22 3.21
C GLY A 354 -1.35 -18.37 4.39
N GLY A 355 -0.45 -18.19 5.37
CA GLY A 355 -0.69 -17.36 6.54
C GLY A 355 0.20 -17.74 7.71
N SER A 356 -0.19 -17.31 8.92
CA SER A 356 0.57 -17.46 10.16
C SER A 356 1.14 -18.86 10.40
N TYR A 357 0.38 -19.92 10.15
CA TYR A 357 0.80 -21.29 10.49
C TYR A 357 1.83 -21.88 9.53
N ASP A 358 1.92 -21.35 8.31
CA ASP A 358 2.68 -21.93 7.20
C ASP A 358 3.85 -21.05 6.78
N HIS A 359 3.86 -19.77 7.17
CA HIS A 359 4.95 -18.83 6.86
C HIS A 359 6.27 -19.26 7.57
N PRO A 360 7.36 -19.52 6.83
CA PRO A 360 8.57 -20.14 7.38
C PRO A 360 9.24 -19.29 8.47
N ASP A 361 9.26 -17.97 8.34
CA ASP A 361 9.84 -17.09 9.36
C ASP A 361 9.00 -17.01 10.64
N PHE A 362 7.67 -17.19 10.56
CA PHE A 362 6.83 -17.29 11.76
C PHE A 362 7.08 -18.63 12.46
N LEU A 363 7.12 -19.73 11.70
CA LEU A 363 7.47 -21.06 12.24
C LEU A 363 8.84 -21.06 12.92
N LYS A 364 9.84 -20.38 12.32
CA LYS A 364 11.16 -20.16 12.90
C LYS A 364 11.11 -19.33 14.19
N GLU A 365 10.41 -18.20 14.19
CA GLU A 365 10.24 -17.36 15.39
C GLU A 365 9.55 -18.13 16.53
N GLN A 366 8.50 -18.91 16.22
CA GLN A 366 7.83 -19.77 17.19
C GLN A 366 8.74 -20.90 17.71
N ALA A 367 9.60 -21.48 16.85
CA ALA A 367 10.59 -22.46 17.29
C ALA A 367 11.65 -21.83 18.22
N GLU A 368 12.14 -20.63 17.89
CA GLU A 368 13.05 -19.87 18.76
C GLU A 368 12.41 -19.48 20.09
N LEU A 369 11.14 -19.04 20.10
CA LEU A 369 10.40 -18.70 21.32
C LEU A 369 10.20 -19.95 22.20
N LYS A 370 9.83 -21.10 21.60
CA LYS A 370 9.72 -22.39 22.31
C LYS A 370 11.08 -22.86 22.86
N ALA A 371 12.18 -22.61 22.15
CA ALA A 371 13.53 -22.90 22.66
C ALA A 371 13.92 -21.98 23.83
N LYS A 372 13.65 -20.67 23.71
CA LYS A 372 13.88 -19.67 24.78
C LYS A 372 13.04 -19.98 26.03
N GLN A 373 11.81 -20.48 25.86
CA GLN A 373 10.97 -20.97 26.97
C GLN A 373 11.51 -22.26 27.61
N LYS A 374 11.95 -23.25 26.82
CA LYS A 374 12.58 -24.47 27.37
C LYS A 374 13.86 -24.19 28.17
N ASN A 375 14.60 -23.15 27.78
CA ASN A 375 15.85 -22.76 28.44
C ASN A 375 15.64 -21.86 29.68
N ASN A 376 14.40 -21.51 30.04
CA ASN A 376 14.09 -20.65 31.18
C ASN A 376 12.94 -21.26 32.00
N PRO A 377 13.24 -22.18 32.95
CA PRO A 377 12.22 -23.00 33.59
C PRO A 377 11.23 -22.16 34.39
N THR A 378 9.94 -22.29 34.07
CA THR A 378 8.83 -21.70 34.83
C THR A 378 8.93 -22.09 36.30
N PRO A 379 8.78 -21.14 37.26
CA PRO A 379 8.69 -21.47 38.67
C PRO A 379 7.60 -22.52 38.92
N ALA A 380 7.91 -23.52 39.75
CA ALA A 380 6.99 -24.62 40.03
C ALA A 380 5.64 -24.09 40.58
N PRO A 381 4.50 -24.68 40.17
CA PRO A 381 3.19 -24.22 40.61
C PRO A 381 3.09 -24.31 42.14
N THR A 382 2.68 -23.21 42.77
CA THR A 382 2.45 -23.17 44.22
C THR A 382 1.32 -24.14 44.60
N PRO A 383 1.53 -25.07 45.53
CA PRO A 383 0.52 -26.08 45.84
C PRO A 383 -0.69 -25.46 46.54
N THR A 384 -1.89 -25.75 46.03
CA THR A 384 -3.16 -25.37 46.65
C THR A 384 -3.31 -26.06 48.01
N PRO A 385 -3.50 -25.34 49.12
CA PRO A 385 -3.71 -25.96 50.43
C PRO A 385 -5.12 -26.57 50.51
N SER A 386 -5.19 -27.89 50.70
CA SER A 386 -6.43 -28.58 51.07
C SER A 386 -6.69 -28.46 52.58
N SER A 387 -7.96 -28.53 52.98
CA SER A 387 -8.43 -28.22 54.34
C SER A 387 -8.28 -29.39 55.33
N THR A 388 -7.64 -29.13 56.48
CA THR A 388 -7.96 -29.54 57.89
C THR A 388 -8.63 -30.89 58.24
N PRO A 389 -8.50 -31.43 59.48
CA PRO A 389 -7.84 -30.86 60.68
C PRO A 389 -6.93 -31.83 61.48
N SER A 390 -6.12 -31.26 62.39
CA SER A 390 -5.84 -31.84 63.71
C SER A 390 -5.28 -30.79 64.69
N ALA A 391 -5.55 -30.97 65.99
CA ALA A 391 -4.95 -30.21 67.09
C ALA A 391 -3.52 -30.75 67.40
N ASN A 392 -2.66 -30.17 68.25
CA ASN A 392 -2.98 -29.45 69.49
C ASN A 392 -1.79 -28.63 70.08
N THR A 393 -2.12 -27.68 70.96
CA THR A 393 -1.31 -27.12 72.09
C THR A 393 0.05 -26.38 71.91
N ASN A 394 0.15 -25.28 72.67
CA ASN A 394 1.32 -24.76 73.43
C ASN A 394 2.44 -23.91 72.77
N LYS A 395 2.12 -22.61 72.58
CA LYS A 395 2.60 -21.48 73.42
C LYS A 395 4.07 -21.50 73.93
N GLY A 396 4.89 -20.54 73.48
CA GLY A 396 6.21 -20.26 74.06
C GLY A 396 6.94 -19.02 73.49
N GLU A 397 6.70 -17.85 74.09
CA GLU A 397 7.56 -16.64 74.02
C GLU A 397 8.39 -16.55 75.33
N PRO A 398 9.37 -15.63 75.52
CA PRO A 398 9.98 -14.67 74.57
C PRO A 398 11.54 -14.66 74.61
N THR A 399 12.21 -13.79 73.83
CA THR A 399 13.16 -12.74 74.31
C THR A 399 14.05 -12.10 73.21
N LYS A 400 14.30 -10.79 73.37
CA LYS A 400 15.40 -9.95 72.81
C LYS A 400 16.64 -10.08 73.78
N PRO A 401 17.91 -9.62 73.53
CA PRO A 401 18.27 -8.47 72.69
C PRO A 401 19.69 -8.38 72.00
N ASP A 402 19.84 -7.37 71.13
CA ASP A 402 20.95 -6.37 71.02
C ASP A 402 22.39 -6.58 70.45
N THR A 403 22.78 -5.56 69.65
CA THR A 403 24.10 -4.85 69.54
C THR A 403 25.28 -5.34 68.68
N GLY A 404 26.05 -4.35 68.16
CA GLY A 404 27.36 -4.46 67.47
C GLY A 404 27.27 -4.49 65.93
N SER A 405 27.66 -3.52 65.08
CA SER A 405 28.57 -2.34 65.08
C SER A 405 29.92 -2.56 64.36
N ASN A 406 30.38 -1.50 63.67
CA ASN A 406 31.66 -1.32 62.93
C ASN A 406 31.80 -2.07 61.58
N ALA A 407 32.64 -1.65 60.61
CA ALA A 407 33.14 -0.31 60.22
C ALA A 407 33.91 -0.40 58.87
N GLY A 408 34.11 0.73 58.15
CA GLY A 408 34.97 0.85 56.95
C GLY A 408 34.20 1.14 55.65
N THR A 409 34.33 2.31 55.00
CA THR A 409 35.40 2.79 54.08
C THR A 409 35.49 2.04 52.74
N ASN A 410 35.53 2.66 51.55
CA ASN A 410 35.70 4.09 51.22
C ASN A 410 35.20 4.45 49.79
N LYS A 411 34.86 5.74 49.56
CA LYS A 411 34.96 6.56 48.32
C LYS A 411 34.65 5.92 46.93
N ASN A 412 33.60 6.36 46.24
CA ASN A 412 33.48 7.56 45.36
C ASN A 412 33.88 7.30 43.88
N GLY A 413 33.22 7.92 42.89
CA GLY A 413 32.18 8.93 43.02
C GLY A 413 31.47 9.33 41.71
N THR A 414 30.68 10.40 41.78
CA THR A 414 29.72 10.85 40.76
C THR A 414 30.10 12.21 40.21
N SER A 415 29.70 12.54 38.96
CA SER A 415 29.74 13.92 38.45
C SER A 415 28.58 14.22 37.49
N THR A 416 28.33 15.49 37.22
CA THR A 416 27.05 16.04 36.72
C THR A 416 27.23 16.78 35.38
N PRO A 417 26.25 16.79 34.46
CA PRO A 417 26.28 17.66 33.28
C PRO A 417 26.03 19.14 33.64
N GLY A 418 26.87 20.05 33.15
CA GLY A 418 26.74 21.50 33.34
C GLY A 418 25.99 22.21 32.21
N THR A 419 25.65 23.49 32.43
CA THR A 419 24.97 24.37 31.46
C THR A 419 25.92 25.49 30.98
N THR A 420 25.80 25.90 29.72
CA THR A 420 26.49 27.10 29.17
C THR A 420 25.67 27.77 28.06
N LYS A 421 25.87 29.08 27.91
CA LYS A 421 25.26 29.98 26.91
C LYS A 421 26.37 30.63 26.06
N PRO A 422 26.19 30.89 24.75
CA PRO A 422 27.26 31.43 23.89
C PRO A 422 27.49 32.95 24.03
N PRO A 423 28.71 33.45 23.73
CA PRO A 423 29.01 34.85 23.46
C PRO A 423 28.83 35.19 21.95
N ALA A 424 29.04 36.46 21.57
CA ALA A 424 28.84 36.93 20.19
C ALA A 424 29.91 37.94 19.71
N GLY A 425 30.17 37.93 18.40
CA GLY A 425 30.57 39.09 17.59
C GLY A 425 32.03 39.57 17.60
N LYS A 426 32.62 39.70 16.40
CA LYS A 426 33.11 40.99 15.90
C LYS A 426 33.40 40.99 14.38
N ASP A 427 33.53 42.21 13.85
CA ASP A 427 33.44 42.59 12.43
C ASP A 427 34.81 42.73 11.72
N THR A 428 34.79 42.84 10.39
CA THR A 428 35.73 43.47 9.41
C THR A 428 35.62 42.74 8.05
N ASP A 429 35.74 43.34 6.86
CA ASP A 429 35.87 44.77 6.52
C ASP A 429 35.28 45.09 5.12
N ALA A 430 35.19 46.37 4.77
CA ALA A 430 34.44 46.89 3.62
C ALA A 430 35.09 46.75 2.22
N LYS A 431 34.26 46.78 1.16
CA LYS A 431 34.53 47.62 -0.04
C LYS A 431 33.27 47.99 -0.84
N GLU A 432 33.21 49.23 -1.34
CA GLU A 432 32.10 49.80 -2.13
C GLU A 432 32.34 49.73 -3.66
N THR A 433 31.29 49.93 -4.46
CA THR A 433 31.35 50.89 -5.60
C THR A 433 29.96 51.38 -6.04
N ASN A 434 29.91 52.60 -6.59
CA ASN A 434 28.71 53.33 -7.08
C ASN A 434 28.08 52.72 -8.35
N GLY A 435 26.86 53.05 -8.80
CA GLY A 435 25.83 53.99 -8.29
C GLY A 435 25.08 54.73 -9.43
N GLY A 436 23.85 55.20 -9.20
CA GLY A 436 23.05 55.92 -10.22
C GLY A 436 21.68 56.41 -9.70
N LYS A 437 21.14 57.53 -10.22
CA LYS A 437 19.99 58.26 -9.63
C LYS A 437 19.21 59.13 -10.63
N ALA A 438 17.87 58.98 -10.69
CA ALA A 438 16.90 60.01 -11.11
C ALA A 438 15.46 59.66 -10.66
N THR A 439 14.59 60.67 -10.54
CA THR A 439 13.16 60.65 -10.11
C THR A 439 12.33 61.50 -11.10
N PRO A 440 11.02 61.85 -10.94
CA PRO A 440 9.95 61.51 -9.95
C PRO A 440 8.78 60.71 -10.61
N GLY A 441 7.67 60.27 -10.01
CA GLY A 441 6.97 60.53 -8.74
C GLY A 441 5.46 60.19 -8.93
N ASP A 442 4.49 60.47 -8.05
CA ASP A 442 4.41 60.70 -6.59
C ASP A 442 2.90 60.72 -6.22
N LYS A 443 2.43 60.03 -5.14
CA LYS A 443 1.07 60.23 -4.56
C LYS A 443 0.82 59.54 -3.19
N GLU A 444 0.20 60.29 -2.27
CA GLU A 444 -0.49 59.83 -1.05
C GLU A 444 -1.94 59.34 -1.40
N THR A 445 -2.79 58.72 -0.56
CA THR A 445 -2.85 58.43 0.90
C THR A 445 -3.78 57.20 1.15
N ALA A 446 -3.88 56.67 2.38
CA ALA A 446 -4.89 55.66 2.83
C ALA A 446 -6.22 56.33 3.31
N PRO A 447 -7.27 55.67 3.90
CA PRO A 447 -7.56 54.25 4.26
C PRO A 447 -8.99 53.81 3.77
N PRO A 448 -9.88 53.01 4.44
CA PRO A 448 -9.80 51.99 5.53
C PRO A 448 -10.54 50.64 5.20
N LYS A 449 -10.79 49.78 6.22
CA LYS A 449 -11.56 48.51 6.16
C LYS A 449 -13.06 48.68 6.53
N THR A 450 -13.96 47.85 5.96
CA THR A 450 -15.18 47.34 6.65
C THR A 450 -15.82 46.10 5.98
N THR A 451 -16.68 45.39 6.74
CA THR A 451 -17.39 44.13 6.43
C THR A 451 -18.68 44.31 5.60
N PRO A 452 -19.17 43.28 4.87
CA PRO A 452 -20.54 43.23 4.35
C PRO A 452 -21.48 42.27 5.13
N THR A 453 -22.78 42.57 5.12
CA THR A 453 -23.92 41.70 5.51
C THR A 453 -25.15 42.19 4.69
N PRO A 454 -26.08 41.33 4.22
CA PRO A 454 -26.75 41.57 2.91
C PRO A 454 -28.24 42.02 2.94
N SER A 455 -28.80 42.19 1.73
CA SER A 455 -30.24 42.37 1.37
C SER A 455 -30.80 43.82 1.47
N PRO A 456 -31.96 44.19 0.84
CA PRO A 456 -32.88 43.36 0.03
C PRO A 456 -33.47 43.97 -1.29
N GLY A 457 -34.10 43.11 -2.12
CA GLY A 457 -35.15 43.43 -3.13
C GLY A 457 -34.72 44.04 -4.48
N THR A 458 -35.53 44.08 -5.56
CA THR A 458 -36.86 43.49 -5.94
C THR A 458 -37.16 43.88 -7.42
N SER A 459 -38.00 43.28 -8.27
CA SER A 459 -38.89 42.08 -8.28
C SER A 459 -39.33 41.77 -9.76
N ASN A 460 -40.40 40.99 -9.95
CA ASN A 460 -41.32 40.87 -11.13
C ASN A 460 -40.92 39.94 -12.31
N ASN A 461 -41.82 39.10 -12.87
CA ASN A 461 -43.08 38.55 -12.31
C ASN A 461 -43.62 37.31 -13.10
N ASN A 462 -44.68 36.69 -12.55
CA ASN A 462 -45.49 35.55 -13.08
C ASN A 462 -44.78 34.17 -12.99
N GLY A 463 -45.24 33.13 -12.27
CA GLY A 463 -46.52 32.89 -11.56
C GLY A 463 -47.47 32.01 -12.39
N ALA A 464 -48.15 30.99 -11.86
CA ALA A 464 -48.26 30.44 -10.48
C ALA A 464 -48.59 28.90 -10.56
N ASP A 465 -49.05 28.12 -9.57
CA ASP A 465 -49.62 28.41 -8.24
C ASP A 465 -49.60 27.18 -7.26
N ALA A 466 -50.32 27.32 -6.14
CA ALA A 466 -50.63 26.50 -4.96
C ALA A 466 -51.30 25.09 -5.20
N THR A 467 -51.51 24.18 -4.22
CA THR A 467 -51.87 24.33 -2.78
C THR A 467 -51.42 23.16 -1.84
N THR A 468 -51.48 23.36 -0.52
CA THR A 468 -51.30 22.39 0.59
C THR A 468 -52.09 22.82 1.85
N PRO A 469 -52.29 22.03 2.93
CA PRO A 469 -52.22 20.57 3.16
C PRO A 469 -53.59 20.01 3.65
N PRO A 470 -53.69 18.83 4.33
CA PRO A 470 -53.74 18.84 5.81
C PRO A 470 -53.16 17.59 6.54
N THR A 471 -53.27 17.58 7.86
CA THR A 471 -52.82 16.55 8.83
C THR A 471 -53.74 15.32 8.96
N GLY A 472 -53.19 14.16 9.36
CA GLY A 472 -53.99 13.01 9.83
C GLY A 472 -53.19 11.92 10.57
N GLN A 473 -53.75 11.37 11.65
CA GLN A 473 -53.22 10.25 12.46
C GLN A 473 -54.28 9.13 12.52
N PRO A 474 -53.90 7.84 12.47
CA PRO A 474 -54.11 6.93 13.62
C PRO A 474 -52.88 5.99 13.82
N SER A 475 -52.50 5.53 15.03
CA SER A 475 -53.18 4.60 15.96
C SER A 475 -53.56 3.25 15.31
N GLY A 476 -53.15 2.06 15.75
CA GLY A 476 -52.28 1.61 16.87
C GLY A 476 -51.52 0.33 16.46
N ASN A 477 -51.09 -0.58 17.33
CA ASN A 477 -51.48 -0.88 18.72
C ASN A 477 -50.35 -1.64 19.48
N ASN A 478 -50.58 -1.89 20.78
CA ASN A 478 -49.96 -2.85 21.72
C ASN A 478 -49.09 -4.04 21.19
N SER A 479 -48.12 -4.59 21.93
CA SER A 479 -47.79 -4.40 23.37
C SER A 479 -46.42 -4.94 23.82
N ASN A 480 -45.73 -4.14 24.66
CA ASN A 480 -45.21 -4.45 26.00
C ASN A 480 -44.27 -5.67 26.27
N THR A 481 -43.16 -5.38 26.99
CA THR A 481 -42.35 -6.26 27.89
C THR A 481 -41.69 -7.56 27.37
N GLY A 482 -40.46 -7.92 27.76
CA GLY A 482 -39.42 -7.16 28.49
C GLY A 482 -38.41 -8.01 29.31
N ASN A 483 -37.20 -7.46 29.47
CA ASN A 483 -36.17 -7.77 30.49
C ASN A 483 -35.34 -9.09 30.41
N SER A 484 -34.05 -8.97 30.74
CA SER A 484 -33.12 -9.98 31.32
C SER A 484 -32.85 -11.32 30.61
N GLY A 485 -31.57 -11.67 30.37
CA GLY A 485 -31.19 -13.04 29.99
C GLY A 485 -29.72 -13.31 29.60
N ASN A 486 -28.82 -13.29 30.57
CA ASN A 486 -27.39 -13.61 30.47
C ASN A 486 -27.00 -14.96 29.78
N SER A 487 -25.76 -15.00 29.24
CA SER A 487 -24.90 -16.18 28.97
C SER A 487 -25.24 -17.17 27.84
N GLY A 488 -24.18 -17.78 27.27
CA GLY A 488 -24.30 -18.93 26.35
C GLY A 488 -23.23 -18.96 25.25
N ALA A 489 -22.02 -19.45 25.54
CA ALA A 489 -21.02 -19.78 24.52
C ALA A 489 -21.00 -21.30 24.28
N SER A 490 -21.09 -21.74 23.03
CA SER A 490 -20.95 -23.16 22.66
C SER A 490 -20.38 -23.35 21.25
N THR A 491 -19.38 -24.23 21.16
CA THR A 491 -18.74 -24.69 19.92
C THR A 491 -19.46 -25.92 19.34
N PRO A 492 -19.52 -26.08 18.01
CA PRO A 492 -19.77 -27.37 17.38
C PRO A 492 -18.50 -27.97 16.72
N HIS A 493 -18.36 -29.29 16.83
CA HIS A 493 -17.45 -30.14 16.03
C HIS A 493 -18.26 -31.42 15.62
N PRO A 494 -17.82 -32.30 14.70
CA PRO A 494 -18.58 -32.43 13.45
C PRO A 494 -19.08 -33.85 13.12
N GLN A 495 -20.21 -33.93 12.41
CA GLN A 495 -20.71 -35.05 11.59
C GLN A 495 -21.98 -34.55 10.85
N GLY A 496 -22.32 -34.98 9.63
CA GLY A 496 -21.64 -35.84 8.66
C GLY A 496 -22.38 -35.81 7.31
N THR A 497 -21.76 -36.29 6.23
CA THR A 497 -22.34 -36.29 4.87
C THR A 497 -23.49 -37.28 4.69
N PRO A 498 -24.43 -36.99 3.77
CA PRO A 498 -24.65 -37.94 2.67
C PRO A 498 -24.69 -37.30 1.26
N THR A 499 -24.38 -38.12 0.26
CA THR A 499 -24.32 -37.80 -1.18
C THR A 499 -25.72 -37.73 -1.83
N PRO A 500 -25.85 -37.01 -2.96
CA PRO A 500 -26.62 -37.56 -4.08
C PRO A 500 -25.97 -37.40 -5.47
N SER A 501 -26.36 -38.27 -6.40
CA SER A 501 -26.09 -38.23 -7.85
C SER A 501 -27.32 -38.79 -8.60
N PRO A 502 -27.50 -38.56 -9.92
CA PRO A 502 -27.00 -37.48 -10.78
C PRO A 502 -28.16 -36.65 -11.40
N ALA A 503 -27.85 -35.70 -12.29
CA ALA A 503 -28.85 -34.84 -12.96
C ALA A 503 -29.49 -35.47 -14.22
N THR A 504 -30.65 -34.94 -14.63
CA THR A 504 -31.29 -35.17 -15.92
C THR A 504 -31.40 -33.87 -16.73
N ASN A 505 -30.92 -33.88 -17.98
CA ASN A 505 -31.04 -32.75 -18.91
C ASN A 505 -32.39 -32.75 -19.65
N PRO A 506 -32.80 -31.57 -20.16
CA PRO A 506 -33.38 -31.46 -21.49
C PRO A 506 -32.53 -30.58 -22.42
N THR A 507 -32.29 -31.07 -23.64
CA THR A 507 -31.46 -30.42 -24.68
C THR A 507 -32.24 -29.38 -25.52
N PRO A 508 -31.65 -28.23 -25.89
CA PRO A 508 -32.11 -27.42 -27.02
C PRO A 508 -31.43 -27.81 -28.34
N THR A 509 -32.21 -28.03 -29.40
CA THR A 509 -31.73 -28.37 -30.76
C THR A 509 -31.31 -27.12 -31.55
N PRO A 510 -30.23 -27.15 -32.36
CA PRO A 510 -29.85 -26.02 -33.21
C PRO A 510 -30.80 -25.83 -34.41
N PRO A 511 -31.06 -24.59 -34.87
CA PRO A 511 -31.82 -24.32 -36.09
C PRO A 511 -30.99 -24.63 -37.35
N ALA A 512 -31.68 -25.08 -38.41
CA ALA A 512 -31.03 -25.54 -39.64
C ALA A 512 -30.84 -24.42 -40.70
N ASN A 513 -29.76 -24.60 -41.47
CA ASN A 513 -29.30 -23.84 -42.63
C ASN A 513 -30.39 -23.50 -43.67
N ASN A 514 -30.23 -22.37 -44.38
CA ASN A 514 -30.80 -22.19 -45.72
C ASN A 514 -29.84 -21.41 -46.63
N ASN A 515 -29.74 -21.81 -47.90
CA ASN A 515 -28.57 -21.55 -48.74
C ASN A 515 -28.58 -20.21 -49.48
N GLN A 516 -27.39 -19.65 -49.74
CA GLN A 516 -26.91 -19.52 -51.12
C GLN A 516 -25.38 -19.48 -51.23
N VAL A 517 -24.87 -19.71 -52.45
CA VAL A 517 -23.53 -20.26 -52.74
C VAL A 517 -22.67 -19.22 -53.48
N GLN A 518 -21.38 -19.07 -53.14
CA GLN A 518 -20.25 -19.14 -54.10
C GLN A 518 -18.86 -18.88 -53.50
N GLU A 519 -17.95 -19.82 -53.77
CA GLU A 519 -16.48 -19.71 -53.76
C GLU A 519 -15.92 -20.89 -54.59
N PRO A 520 -14.65 -20.89 -55.05
CA PRO A 520 -13.85 -19.79 -55.58
C PRO A 520 -13.35 -20.09 -57.03
N SER A 521 -12.60 -19.20 -57.66
CA SER A 521 -11.88 -19.49 -58.93
C SER A 521 -10.56 -18.72 -59.03
N ALA A 522 -9.60 -19.22 -59.83
CA ALA A 522 -8.21 -18.75 -59.82
C ALA A 522 -7.53 -18.74 -61.20
N LYS A 523 -6.57 -17.80 -61.38
CA LYS A 523 -5.67 -17.61 -62.54
C LYS A 523 -6.34 -17.14 -63.85
N PRO A 524 -5.58 -16.63 -64.85
CA PRO A 524 -4.53 -15.61 -64.73
C PRO A 524 -4.57 -14.53 -65.85
N ASN A 525 -3.79 -13.44 -65.68
CA ASN A 525 -3.22 -12.62 -66.77
C ASN A 525 -1.89 -12.01 -66.23
N THR A 526 -0.78 -11.68 -66.93
CA THR A 526 -0.32 -11.54 -68.33
C THR A 526 -0.66 -10.25 -69.12
N GLY A 527 0.40 -9.65 -69.71
CA GLY A 527 0.40 -8.54 -70.68
C GLY A 527 0.24 -7.11 -70.10
N GLY A 528 1.11 -6.11 -70.40
CA GLY A 528 2.41 -6.17 -71.08
C GLY A 528 3.10 -4.80 -71.32
N THR A 529 4.43 -4.79 -71.19
CA THR A 529 5.45 -4.09 -72.05
C THR A 529 5.36 -2.59 -72.40
N SER A 530 6.25 -1.79 -71.80
CA SER A 530 7.21 -0.82 -72.41
C SER A 530 8.07 -0.22 -71.26
N GLY A 531 9.33 0.22 -71.37
CA GLY A 531 10.18 0.63 -72.51
C GLY A 531 10.40 2.15 -72.47
N THR A 532 11.59 2.75 -72.47
CA THR A 532 12.99 2.28 -72.69
C THR A 532 14.03 3.34 -72.23
N SER A 533 15.30 2.94 -71.98
CA SER A 533 16.53 3.79 -71.98
C SER A 533 16.62 4.91 -70.89
N SER A 534 17.76 5.56 -70.58
CA SER A 534 19.19 5.52 -71.01
C SER A 534 20.01 6.11 -69.82
N ASP A 535 21.11 5.56 -69.28
CA ASP A 535 22.48 5.28 -69.78
C ASP A 535 23.54 6.19 -69.13
N SER A 536 24.82 5.77 -69.22
CA SER A 536 26.05 6.39 -68.65
C SER A 536 26.16 6.41 -67.10
N ALA A 537 27.25 6.06 -66.40
CA ALA A 537 28.59 5.48 -66.62
C ALA A 537 29.71 6.35 -65.99
N GLY A 538 30.43 5.79 -65.01
CA GLY A 538 31.62 6.37 -64.37
C GLY A 538 32.41 5.25 -63.68
N LYS A 539 33.75 5.25 -63.77
CA LYS A 539 34.58 4.04 -63.63
C LYS A 539 35.93 4.32 -62.94
N ALA A 540 36.22 3.65 -61.82
CA ALA A 540 37.59 3.44 -61.32
C ALA A 540 37.68 2.28 -60.29
N THR A 541 38.75 1.50 -60.41
CA THR A 541 39.27 0.42 -59.53
C THR A 541 40.78 0.28 -59.85
N PRO A 542 41.62 -0.54 -59.17
CA PRO A 542 41.36 -1.52 -58.11
C PRO A 542 42.26 -1.40 -56.85
N GLY A 543 42.07 -2.31 -55.89
CA GLY A 543 43.07 -2.66 -54.88
C GLY A 543 42.87 -4.10 -54.41
N THR A 544 43.87 -4.97 -54.58
CA THR A 544 43.72 -6.44 -54.42
C THR A 544 44.75 -7.07 -53.48
N SER A 545 44.28 -7.87 -52.52
CA SER A 545 44.98 -9.03 -51.97
C SER A 545 43.97 -9.96 -51.28
N ALA A 546 44.21 -11.28 -51.31
CA ALA A 546 43.24 -12.30 -50.89
C ALA A 546 43.82 -13.26 -49.83
N SER A 547 43.02 -14.28 -49.45
CA SER A 547 43.23 -15.33 -48.44
C SER A 547 42.53 -15.05 -47.08
N GLY A 548 41.86 -16.01 -46.43
CA GLY A 548 41.53 -17.37 -46.89
C GLY A 548 41.08 -18.34 -45.78
N SER A 549 40.36 -19.40 -46.17
CA SER A 549 40.04 -20.62 -45.38
C SER A 549 39.04 -20.54 -44.20
N ALA A 550 37.78 -20.89 -44.50
CA ALA A 550 36.93 -21.92 -43.85
C ALA A 550 36.81 -22.05 -42.30
N ALA A 551 35.55 -22.19 -41.86
CA ALA A 551 35.16 -22.77 -40.56
C ALA A 551 35.17 -24.32 -40.58
N PRO A 552 34.88 -24.99 -39.44
CA PRO A 552 33.57 -25.66 -39.39
C PRO A 552 32.84 -25.59 -38.03
N SER A 553 31.53 -25.87 -38.07
CA SER A 553 30.64 -26.00 -36.90
C SER A 553 30.75 -27.37 -36.21
N PRO A 554 30.37 -27.49 -34.92
CA PRO A 554 30.10 -28.76 -34.26
C PRO A 554 28.60 -29.11 -34.25
N THR A 555 28.29 -30.40 -34.43
CA THR A 555 26.97 -31.03 -34.19
C THR A 555 27.18 -32.39 -33.50
N PRO A 556 26.13 -33.02 -32.92
CA PRO A 556 26.29 -33.71 -31.63
C PRO A 556 26.75 -35.18 -31.70
N SER A 557 27.40 -35.64 -30.63
CA SER A 557 27.74 -37.03 -30.39
C SER A 557 26.63 -37.77 -29.62
N THR A 558 26.04 -38.79 -30.23
CA THR A 558 25.29 -39.83 -29.52
C THR A 558 26.20 -41.03 -29.22
N THR A 559 25.95 -41.72 -28.11
CA THR A 559 26.50 -43.07 -27.87
C THR A 559 25.50 -43.81 -27.01
N ALA A 560 25.20 -45.07 -27.36
CA ALA A 560 24.20 -45.88 -26.69
C ALA A 560 24.79 -47.24 -26.28
N THR A 561 24.51 -47.62 -25.04
CA THR A 561 24.66 -48.97 -24.50
C THR A 561 23.45 -49.21 -23.61
N GLY A 562 22.79 -50.36 -23.71
CA GLY A 562 21.55 -50.59 -22.96
C GLY A 562 21.22 -52.06 -22.71
N THR A 563 20.31 -52.25 -21.76
CA THR A 563 19.63 -53.51 -21.42
C THR A 563 18.25 -53.16 -20.85
N PRO A 564 17.21 -54.00 -21.02
CA PRO A 564 15.81 -53.53 -21.02
C PRO A 564 14.87 -54.22 -20.00
N VAL A 565 13.55 -53.98 -20.15
CA VAL A 565 12.40 -54.75 -19.60
C VAL A 565 11.98 -54.39 -18.14
N PRO A 566 10.68 -54.41 -17.76
CA PRO A 566 9.43 -54.61 -18.52
C PRO A 566 8.42 -53.44 -18.50
N ASN A 567 7.43 -53.50 -19.41
CA ASN A 567 6.14 -52.83 -19.27
C ASN A 567 5.32 -53.44 -18.13
N LYS A 568 4.41 -52.66 -17.53
CA LYS A 568 3.16 -53.19 -16.97
C LYS A 568 1.99 -52.24 -17.20
N THR A 569 0.88 -52.82 -17.64
CA THR A 569 -0.45 -52.19 -17.72
C THR A 569 -1.07 -52.09 -16.33
N GLU A 570 -1.72 -50.97 -16.03
CA GLU A 570 -3.19 -50.86 -16.03
C GLU A 570 -3.60 -49.40 -16.28
#